data_AF-A0A7W6J2L3-F1
#
_entry.id   AF-A0A7W6J2L3-F1
#
_cell.length_a   1.000
_cell.length_b   1.000
_cell.length_c   1.000
_cell.angle_alpha   90.00
_cell.angle_beta   90.00
_cell.angle_gamma   90.00
#
_symmetry.space_group_name_H-M   'P 1'
#
loop_
_entity.id
_entity.type
_entity.pdbx_description
1 polymer ?
#
loop_
_entity_poly.entity_id
_entity_poly.type
_entity_poly.pdbx_seq_one_letter_code
_entity_poly.pdbx_strand_id
1 'polypeptide(L)'
;MSKRKIEAALRRKGLSCSVLAYGQHICPGEVVAAWTIELDGESEELIYAVDPDFDDYEPDCFNTEEALEWVGTLPDCRAAAIRSREGRE
;
A
#
# COMPACT_ATOMS: atom_id res chain seq x y z
N MET A 1 -13.59 -5.83 -8.77
CA MET A 1 -12.49 -6.77 -9.13
C MET A 1 -11.13 -6.15 -8.89
N SER A 2 -10.87 -4.91 -9.34
CA SER A 2 -9.58 -4.23 -9.17
C SER A 2 -9.13 -4.04 -7.72
N LYS A 3 -10.03 -3.59 -6.83
CA LYS A 3 -9.74 -3.46 -5.38
C LYS A 3 -9.12 -4.74 -4.79
N ARG A 4 -9.78 -5.89 -5.01
CA ARG A 4 -9.31 -7.21 -4.55
C ARG A 4 -7.94 -7.60 -5.12
N LYS A 5 -7.59 -7.14 -6.33
CA LYS A 5 -6.28 -7.41 -6.92
C LYS A 5 -5.18 -6.64 -6.17
N ILE A 6 -5.42 -5.37 -5.85
CA ILE A 6 -4.49 -4.53 -5.09
C ILE A 6 -4.32 -5.09 -3.67
N GLU A 7 -5.42 -5.42 -2.98
CA GLU A 7 -5.38 -6.07 -1.66
C GLU A 7 -4.59 -7.38 -1.68
N ALA A 8 -4.79 -8.22 -2.71
CA ALA A 8 -4.05 -9.46 -2.86
C ALA A 8 -2.57 -9.24 -3.19
N ALA A 9 -2.21 -8.13 -3.85
CA ALA A 9 -0.81 -7.77 -4.10
C ALA A 9 -0.13 -7.32 -2.80
N LEU A 10 -0.76 -6.43 -2.02
CA LEU A 10 -0.28 -6.00 -0.70
C LEU A 10 -0.08 -7.18 0.25
N ARG A 11 -1.07 -8.08 0.32
CA ARG A 11 -0.97 -9.30 1.16
C ARG A 11 0.19 -10.21 0.78
N ARG A 12 0.57 -10.25 -0.50
CA ARG A 12 1.74 -11.03 -0.96
C ARG A 12 3.07 -10.41 -0.53
N LYS A 13 3.09 -9.14 -0.14
CA LYS A 13 4.20 -8.44 0.50
C LYS A 13 4.12 -8.47 2.03
N GLY A 14 3.06 -9.08 2.61
CA GLY A 14 2.85 -9.07 4.05
C GLY A 14 2.28 -7.75 4.59
N LEU A 15 1.69 -6.94 3.71
CA LEU A 15 1.15 -5.62 4.03
C LEU A 15 -0.39 -5.60 3.91
N SER A 16 -1.01 -4.62 4.54
CA SER A 16 -2.42 -4.29 4.43
C SER A 16 -2.65 -2.78 4.42
N CYS A 17 -3.87 -2.40 4.07
CA CYS A 17 -4.28 -1.01 3.91
C CYS A 17 -5.47 -0.69 4.81
N SER A 18 -5.47 0.49 5.39
CA SER A 18 -6.60 1.07 6.13
C SER A 18 -7.64 1.65 5.15
N VAL A 19 -7.18 2.28 4.06
CA VAL A 19 -8.02 2.82 2.99
C VAL A 19 -7.61 2.25 1.64
N LEU A 20 -8.61 1.83 0.87
CA LEU A 20 -8.45 1.47 -0.53
C LEU A 20 -9.76 1.75 -1.28
N ALA A 21 -9.82 2.89 -1.94
CA ALA A 21 -11.00 3.39 -2.63
C ALA A 21 -10.64 3.91 -4.01
N TYR A 22 -11.49 3.65 -5.00
CA TYR A 22 -11.39 4.28 -6.31
C TYR A 22 -12.45 5.36 -6.41
N GLY A 23 -12.04 6.60 -6.66
CA GLY A 23 -12.91 7.76 -6.58
C GLY A 23 -12.41 8.92 -7.42
N GLN A 24 -13.03 10.07 -7.20
CA GLN A 24 -12.63 11.33 -7.84
C GLN A 24 -11.62 12.05 -6.95
N HIS A 25 -10.45 12.34 -7.51
CA HIS A 25 -9.42 13.17 -6.90
C HIS A 25 -9.43 14.55 -7.55
N ILE A 26 -9.37 15.59 -6.71
CA ILE A 26 -9.37 16.98 -7.15
C ILE A 26 -7.91 17.36 -7.42
N CYS A 27 -7.58 17.59 -8.68
CA CYS A 27 -6.29 18.14 -9.10
C CYS A 27 -6.48 19.61 -9.52
N PRO A 28 -5.42 20.43 -9.55
CA PRO A 28 -5.53 21.82 -9.99
C PRO A 28 -6.09 21.93 -11.41
N GLY A 29 -7.36 22.36 -11.53
CA GLY A 29 -8.02 22.59 -12.83
C GLY A 29 -8.82 21.41 -13.38
N GLU A 30 -8.79 20.23 -12.74
CA GLU A 30 -9.53 19.06 -13.21
C GLU A 30 -9.89 18.07 -12.09
N VAL A 31 -10.86 17.21 -12.37
CA VAL A 31 -11.23 16.09 -11.49
C VAL A 31 -10.89 14.81 -12.23
N VAL A 32 -9.92 14.07 -11.71
CA VAL A 32 -9.45 12.80 -12.29
C VAL A 32 -9.90 11.64 -11.42
N ALA A 33 -10.10 10.48 -12.03
CA ALA A 33 -10.34 9.27 -11.26
C ALA A 33 -9.00 8.71 -10.76
N ALA A 34 -8.92 8.33 -9.50
CA ALA A 34 -7.71 7.76 -8.90
C ALA A 34 -8.03 6.84 -7.72
N TRP A 35 -7.04 6.06 -7.32
CA TRP A 35 -7.03 5.26 -6.11
C TRP A 35 -6.51 6.09 -4.95
N THR A 36 -7.31 6.16 -3.89
CA THR A 36 -6.84 6.50 -2.55
C THR A 36 -6.35 5.21 -1.89
N ILE A 37 -5.06 5.14 -1.57
CA ILE A 37 -4.44 4.01 -0.89
C ILE A 37 -3.75 4.56 0.36
N GLU A 38 -4.16 4.06 1.53
CA GLU A 38 -3.50 4.37 2.80
C GLU A 38 -3.13 3.04 3.44
N LEU A 39 -1.86 2.86 3.77
CA LEU A 39 -1.42 1.69 4.51
C LEU A 39 -1.97 1.75 5.95
N ASP A 40 -2.00 0.61 6.64
CA ASP A 40 -2.20 0.65 8.09
C ASP A 40 -0.87 0.89 8.80
N GLY A 41 -0.92 1.43 10.02
CA GLY A 41 0.29 1.76 10.78
C GLY A 41 1.20 0.56 11.03
N GLU A 42 0.65 -0.66 11.14
CA GLU A 42 1.46 -1.88 11.25
C GLU A 42 2.26 -2.13 9.96
N SER A 43 1.66 -1.92 8.79
CA SER A 43 2.32 -2.05 7.49
C SER A 43 3.38 -0.96 7.28
N GLU A 44 3.13 0.27 7.71
CA GLU A 44 4.11 1.36 7.66
C GLU A 44 5.32 1.06 8.56
N GLU A 45 5.10 0.60 9.80
CA GLU A 45 6.17 0.18 10.71
C GLU A 45 6.99 -0.98 10.11
N LEU A 46 6.33 -1.94 9.47
CA LEU A 46 6.98 -3.06 8.80
C LEU A 46 7.84 -2.60 7.62
N ILE A 47 7.35 -1.66 6.81
CA ILE A 47 8.12 -1.05 5.72
C ILE A 47 9.33 -0.33 6.30
N TYR A 48 9.15 0.55 7.28
CA TYR A 48 10.23 1.30 7.89
C TYR A 48 11.32 0.40 8.50
N ALA A 49 10.94 -0.76 9.06
CA ALA A 49 11.89 -1.73 9.60
C ALA A 49 12.70 -2.48 8.52
N VAL A 50 12.15 -2.64 7.31
CA VAL A 50 12.79 -3.38 6.21
C VAL A 50 13.52 -2.44 5.25
N ASP A 51 12.94 -1.29 4.98
CA ASP A 51 13.42 -0.24 4.09
C ASP A 51 13.19 1.14 4.75
N PRO A 52 14.10 1.59 5.62
CA PRO A 52 13.96 2.84 6.37
C PRO A 52 14.06 4.08 5.48
N ASP A 53 14.52 3.93 4.23
CA ASP A 53 14.64 5.00 3.25
C ASP A 53 13.39 5.12 2.36
N PHE A 54 12.38 4.25 2.56
CA PHE A 54 11.11 4.33 1.83
C PHE A 54 10.30 5.54 2.28
N ASP A 55 9.92 6.40 1.33
CA ASP A 55 9.24 7.68 1.58
C ASP A 55 7.89 7.85 0.84
N ASP A 56 7.51 6.91 -0.04
CA ASP A 56 6.30 7.00 -0.87
C ASP A 56 5.09 6.22 -0.28
N TYR A 57 4.57 6.73 0.84
CA TYR A 57 3.41 6.14 1.54
C TYR A 57 2.04 6.57 0.97
N GLU A 58 2.00 7.64 0.19
CA GLU A 58 0.78 8.24 -0.37
C GLU A 58 0.87 8.32 -1.90
N PRO A 59 0.73 7.19 -2.62
CA PRO A 59 0.97 7.16 -4.05
C PRO A 59 -0.16 7.77 -4.87
N ASP A 60 0.20 8.59 -5.85
CA ASP A 60 -0.74 9.11 -6.85
C ASP A 60 -1.02 8.05 -7.94
N CYS A 61 -2.03 7.21 -7.72
CA CYS A 61 -2.40 6.12 -8.63
C CYS A 61 -3.71 6.42 -9.38
N PHE A 62 -3.64 6.90 -10.62
CA PHE A 62 -4.80 7.25 -11.44
C PHE A 62 -5.53 6.03 -12.02
N ASN A 63 -4.90 4.86 -12.00
CA ASN A 63 -5.53 3.61 -12.44
C ASN A 63 -5.03 2.38 -11.66
N THR A 64 -5.61 1.21 -11.96
CA THR A 64 -5.26 -0.04 -11.28
C THR A 64 -3.86 -0.55 -11.62
N GLU A 65 -3.34 -0.24 -12.80
CA GLU A 65 -2.01 -0.67 -13.22
C GLU A 65 -0.94 0.08 -12.42
N GLU A 66 -1.04 1.41 -12.34
CA GLU A 66 -0.18 2.26 -11.50
C GLU A 66 -0.21 1.83 -10.02
N ALA A 67 -1.40 1.53 -9.49
CA ALA A 67 -1.51 1.00 -8.12
C ALA A 67 -0.76 -0.32 -7.94
N LEU A 68 -0.76 -1.20 -8.94
CA LEU A 68 -0.03 -2.47 -8.88
C LEU A 68 1.46 -2.29 -9.09
N GLU A 69 1.88 -1.32 -9.90
CA GLU A 69 3.28 -0.93 -10.09
C GLU A 69 3.86 -0.37 -8.80
N TRP A 70 3.14 0.53 -8.12
CA TRP A 70 3.52 1.02 -6.78
C TRP A 70 3.61 -0.12 -5.76
N VAL A 71 2.64 -1.05 -5.70
CA VAL A 71 2.77 -2.24 -4.82
C VAL A 71 4.01 -3.09 -5.19
N GLY A 72 4.46 -3.02 -6.44
CA GLY A 72 5.69 -3.64 -6.91
C GLY A 72 6.95 -3.07 -6.25
N THR A 73 6.98 -1.76 -5.98
CA THR A 73 8.11 -1.04 -5.37
C THR A 73 8.23 -1.29 -3.88
N LEU A 74 7.12 -1.59 -3.19
CA LEU A 74 7.10 -1.87 -1.75
C LEU A 74 8.01 -3.06 -1.38
N PRO A 75 8.72 -3.01 -0.23
CA PRO A 75 9.54 -4.12 0.23
C PRO A 75 8.72 -5.38 0.56
N ASP A 76 9.35 -6.56 0.50
CA ASP A 76 8.72 -7.80 0.96
C ASP A 76 8.82 -7.92 2.49
N CYS A 77 7.75 -7.53 3.17
CA CYS A 77 7.66 -7.49 4.63
C CYS A 77 7.15 -8.80 5.24
N ARG A 78 6.96 -9.89 4.47
CA ARG A 78 6.40 -11.15 5.02
C ARG A 78 7.19 -11.71 6.19
N ALA A 79 8.52 -11.67 6.11
CA ALA A 79 9.38 -12.13 7.20
C ALA A 79 9.29 -11.24 8.45
N ALA A 80 9.16 -9.92 8.27
CA ALA A 80 8.95 -8.99 9.37
C ALA A 80 7.56 -9.19 10.01
N ALA A 81 6.51 -9.36 9.20
CA ALA A 81 5.15 -9.60 9.66
C ALA A 81 4.99 -10.89 10.48
N ILE A 82 5.75 -11.95 10.16
CA ILE A 82 5.79 -13.19 10.96
C ILE A 82 6.41 -12.92 12.33
N ARG A 83 7.59 -12.28 12.37
CA ARG A 83 8.31 -11.97 13.62
C ARG A 83 7.50 -11.07 14.56
N SER A 84 6.81 -10.07 14.02
CA SER A 84 5.94 -9.18 14.80
C SER A 84 4.76 -9.91 15.44
N ARG A 85 4.32 -11.04 14.88
CA ARG A 85 3.24 -11.87 15.45
C ARG A 85 3.73 -12.82 16.54
N GLU A 86 4.92 -13.39 16.38
CA GLU A 86 5.54 -14.29 17.37
C GLU A 86 5.98 -13.55 18.64
N GLY A 87 6.32 -12.26 18.55
CA GLY A 87 6.72 -11.44 19.71
C GLY A 87 5.57 -10.86 20.55
N ARG A 88 4.30 -11.14 20.20
CA ARG A 88 3.10 -10.65 20.93
C ARG A 88 2.53 -11.68 21.94
N GLU A 89 3.23 -12.79 22.20
CA GLU A 89 2.85 -13.83 23.19
C GLU A 89 3.47 -13.60 24.58
#